data_AF-A0A510JDK6-F1
#
_entry.id   AF-A0A510JDK6-F1
#
_cell.length_a   1.000
_cell.length_b   1.000
_cell.length_c   1.000
_cell.angle_alpha   90.00
_cell.angle_beta   90.00
_cell.angle_gamma   90.00
#
_symmetry.space_group_name_H-M   'P 1'
#
loop_
_entity.id
_entity.type
_entity.pdbx_description
1 polymer ?
#
loop_
_entity_poly.entity_id
_entity_poly.type
_entity_poly.pdbx_seq_one_letter_code
_entity_poly.pdbx_strand_id
1 'polypeptide(L)'
;MRFISNGKKNNYKLVYSNCSFEVWLLYHYKDIKIGECSQKNYEKLLTKQLNKKYEKKRGIKFFDEQKETAIKQSKKVHERYLAAKEKINNRTNSTNFYIILEKFKEIFNKYEFK
;
A
#
# COMPACT_ATOMS: atom_id res chain seq x y z
N MET A 1 0.82 -8.95 8.21
CA MET A 1 -0.59 -9.34 8.05
C MET A 1 -0.69 -10.32 6.88
N ARG A 2 -1.08 -11.57 7.15
CA ARG A 2 -1.50 -12.54 6.13
C ARG A 2 -3.02 -12.40 6.08
N PHE A 3 -3.56 -11.95 4.96
CA PHE A 3 -4.98 -12.13 4.71
C PHE A 3 -5.09 -13.29 3.72
N ILE A 4 -6.17 -14.05 3.75
CA ILE A 4 -6.53 -14.91 2.62
C ILE A 4 -8.02 -14.62 2.42
N SER A 5 -8.40 -14.17 1.23
CA SER A 5 -9.80 -14.07 0.85
C SER A 5 -10.05 -15.00 -0.33
N ASN A 6 -10.88 -16.01 -0.13
CA ASN A 6 -11.49 -16.78 -1.21
C ASN A 6 -12.53 -15.91 -1.92
N GLY A 7 -12.09 -15.06 -2.85
CA GLY A 7 -12.95 -14.12 -3.56
C GLY A 7 -13.18 -14.51 -5.02
N LYS A 8 -13.94 -15.58 -5.29
CA LYS A 8 -14.32 -15.99 -6.67
C LYS A 8 -15.38 -15.09 -7.35
N LYS A 9 -15.89 -14.04 -6.70
CA LYS A 9 -17.03 -13.25 -7.22
C LYS A 9 -16.72 -11.81 -7.65
N ASN A 10 -15.50 -11.33 -7.46
CA ASN A 10 -15.11 -10.02 -7.94
C ASN A 10 -13.75 -10.12 -8.63
N ASN A 11 -13.59 -9.55 -9.83
CA ASN A 11 -12.37 -9.56 -10.67
C ASN A 11 -11.18 -8.78 -10.07
N TYR A 12 -10.98 -8.80 -8.75
CA TYR A 12 -9.81 -8.23 -8.12
C TYR A 12 -8.72 -9.29 -8.05
N LYS A 13 -7.68 -9.12 -8.87
CA LYS A 13 -6.44 -9.89 -8.74
C LYS A 13 -5.76 -9.44 -7.44
N LEU A 14 -5.98 -10.21 -6.39
CA LEU A 14 -5.45 -9.99 -5.05
C LEU A 14 -3.91 -9.98 -5.12
N VAL A 15 -3.28 -8.86 -4.80
CA VAL A 15 -1.81 -8.78 -4.74
C VAL A 15 -1.38 -9.06 -3.32
N TYR A 16 -0.75 -10.22 -3.11
CA TYR A 16 0.19 -10.40 -2.00
C TYR A 16 1.60 -10.17 -2.51
N SER A 17 2.24 -9.16 -1.95
CA SER A 17 3.67 -9.19 -1.70
C SER A 17 3.83 -8.54 -0.35
N ASN A 18 4.63 -9.14 0.53
CA ASN A 18 4.90 -8.59 1.87
C ASN A 18 5.23 -7.10 1.76
N CYS A 19 5.96 -6.71 0.71
CA CYS A 19 6.37 -5.36 0.39
C CYS A 19 5.25 -4.36 0.06
N SER A 20 4.06 -4.80 -0.38
CA SER A 20 3.02 -3.88 -0.86
C SER A 20 2.55 -2.92 0.22
N PHE A 21 2.58 -3.35 1.47
CA PHE A 21 2.32 -2.48 2.61
C PHE A 21 3.43 -1.45 2.79
N GLU A 22 4.70 -1.86 2.82
CA GLU A 22 5.85 -0.96 2.95
C GLU A 22 5.95 0.05 1.80
N VAL A 23 5.66 -0.38 0.57
CA VAL A 23 5.57 0.49 -0.60
C VAL A 23 4.46 1.52 -0.43
N TRP A 24 3.27 1.08 -0.01
CA TRP A 24 2.16 2.00 0.30
C TRP A 24 2.52 2.98 1.43
N LEU A 25 3.22 2.52 2.47
CA LEU A 25 3.74 3.36 3.55
C LEU A 25 4.72 4.41 3.02
N LEU A 26 5.56 4.05 2.05
CA LEU A 26 6.49 5.00 1.44
C LEU A 26 5.75 6.08 0.66
N TYR A 27 4.64 5.76 -0.01
CA TYR A 27 3.76 6.75 -0.64
C TYR A 27 3.06 7.71 0.33
N HIS A 28 3.30 7.58 1.64
CA HIS A 28 2.97 8.64 2.58
C HIS A 28 3.88 9.88 2.41
N TYR A 29 5.15 9.67 2.08
CA TYR A 29 6.17 10.72 2.09
C TYR A 29 6.24 11.43 0.74
N LYS A 30 5.98 12.75 0.72
CA LYS A 30 5.85 13.56 -0.51
C LYS A 30 7.08 13.51 -1.44
N ASP A 31 8.28 13.33 -0.89
CA ASP A 31 9.56 13.41 -1.63
C ASP A 31 10.38 12.10 -1.57
N ILE A 32 9.71 10.94 -1.55
CA ILE A 32 10.42 9.67 -1.56
C ILE A 32 10.71 9.20 -3.00
N LYS A 33 11.97 8.98 -3.32
CA LYS A 33 12.37 8.22 -4.51
C LYS A 33 12.50 6.76 -4.13
N ILE A 34 11.49 5.97 -4.47
CA ILE A 34 11.54 4.52 -4.30
C ILE A 34 12.41 3.95 -5.42
N GLY A 35 13.65 3.60 -5.09
CA GLY A 35 14.61 3.01 -6.02
C GLY A 35 14.29 1.54 -6.30
N GLU A 36 15.16 0.65 -5.83
CA GLU A 36 15.04 -0.80 -6.04
C GLU A 36 13.75 -1.38 -5.45
N CYS A 37 13.08 -2.24 -6.22
CA CYS A 37 11.89 -2.96 -5.79
C CYS A 37 12.28 -4.16 -4.90
N SER A 38 12.74 -3.90 -3.68
CA SER A 38 13.17 -4.93 -2.72
C SER A 38 12.70 -4.61 -1.30
N GLN A 39 12.30 -5.65 -0.53
CA GLN A 39 11.88 -5.50 0.87
C GLN A 39 12.96 -4.77 1.68
N LYS A 40 14.23 -5.15 1.50
CA LYS A 40 15.37 -4.54 2.19
C LYS A 40 15.48 -3.03 1.88
N ASN A 41 15.27 -2.63 0.63
CA ASN A 41 15.26 -1.21 0.27
C ASN A 41 14.11 -0.48 0.96
N TYR A 42 12.90 -1.05 0.95
CA TYR A 42 11.74 -0.40 1.58
C TYR A 42 11.90 -0.24 3.09
N GLU A 43 12.38 -1.27 3.78
CA GLU A 43 12.65 -1.22 5.22
C GLU A 43 13.73 -0.19 5.56
N LYS A 44 14.77 -0.05 4.72
CA LYS A 44 15.82 0.97 4.87
C LYS A 44 15.25 2.37 4.71
N LEU A 45 14.44 2.61 3.68
CA LEU A 45 13.80 3.90 3.44
C LEU A 45 12.84 4.26 4.59
N LEU A 46 12.01 3.31 5.04
CA LEU A 46 11.11 3.51 6.17
C LEU A 46 11.88 3.79 7.46
N THR A 47 12.96 3.05 7.71
CA THR A 47 13.81 3.26 8.89
C THR A 47 14.38 4.68 8.92
N LYS A 48 14.82 5.19 7.76
CA LYS A 48 15.31 6.56 7.62
C LYS A 48 14.20 7.59 7.86
N GLN A 49 13.03 7.39 7.26
CA GLN A 49 11.91 8.34 7.38
C GLN A 49 11.27 8.36 8.77
N LEU A 50 11.22 7.22 9.46
CA LEU A 50 10.67 7.11 10.80
C LEU A 50 11.66 7.53 11.89
N ASN A 51 12.93 7.78 11.52
CA ASN A 51 14.05 7.99 12.44
C ASN A 51 14.17 6.92 13.54
N LYS A 52 13.77 5.69 13.21
CA LYS A 52 13.84 4.51 14.07
C LYS A 52 13.80 3.25 13.21
N LYS A 53 14.37 2.15 13.69
CA LYS A 53 14.32 0.86 12.99
C LYS A 53 12.87 0.48 12.69
N TYR A 54 12.56 0.32 11.41
CA TYR A 54 11.25 -0.18 11.01
C TYR A 54 11.15 -1.67 11.36
N GLU A 55 10.11 -2.01 12.12
CA GLU A 55 9.79 -3.39 12.48
C GLU A 55 8.32 -3.65 12.19
N LYS A 56 8.04 -4.46 11.15
CA LYS A 56 6.67 -4.76 10.69
C LYS A 56 5.75 -5.25 11.80
N LYS A 57 6.28 -6.03 12.75
CA LYS A 57 5.51 -6.60 13.88
C LYS A 57 5.06 -5.54 14.89
N ARG A 58 5.80 -4.43 15.03
CA ARG A 58 5.43 -3.34 15.96
C ARG A 58 4.31 -2.46 15.41
N GLY A 59 4.05 -2.55 14.10
CA GLY A 59 3.15 -1.64 13.41
C GLY A 59 3.67 -0.20 13.40
N ILE A 60 2.93 0.68 12.71
CA ILE A 60 3.17 2.12 12.69
C ILE A 60 1.83 2.81 12.95
N LYS A 61 1.84 3.85 13.79
CA LYS A 61 0.68 4.72 13.98
C LYS A 61 0.64 5.77 12.88
N PHE A 62 -0.54 5.98 12.30
CA PHE A 62 -0.81 7.03 11.33
C PHE A 62 -2.05 7.82 11.73
N PHE A 63 -2.01 9.12 11.49
CA PHE A 63 -3.19 9.98 11.51
C PHE A 63 -4.03 9.76 10.26
N ASP A 64 -5.33 10.06 10.32
CA ASP A 64 -6.24 9.78 9.20
C ASP A 64 -5.89 10.57 7.94
N GLU A 65 -5.43 11.82 8.08
CA GLU A 65 -4.93 12.65 6.97
C GLU A 65 -3.75 12.00 6.22
N GLN A 66 -2.90 11.29 6.96
CA GLN A 66 -1.74 10.58 6.42
C GLN A 66 -2.17 9.35 5.61
N LYS A 67 -3.21 8.65 6.08
CA LYS A 67 -3.80 7.51 5.38
C LYS A 67 -4.44 7.95 4.06
N GLU A 68 -5.22 9.03 4.08
CA GLU A 68 -5.86 9.59 2.88
C GLU A 68 -4.81 10.06 1.85
N THR A 69 -3.72 10.67 2.32
CA THR A 69 -2.59 11.05 1.47
C THR A 69 -1.96 9.83 0.78
N ALA A 70 -1.69 8.76 1.52
CA ALA A 70 -1.10 7.54 0.99
C ALA A 70 -2.04 6.83 -0.01
N ILE A 71 -3.36 6.80 0.26
CA ILE A 71 -4.37 6.31 -0.69
C ILE A 71 -4.33 7.12 -1.99
N LYS A 72 -4.38 8.46 -1.89
CA LYS A 72 -4.37 9.35 -3.05
C LYS A 72 -3.10 9.19 -3.90
N GLN A 73 -1.93 9.12 -3.27
CA GLN A 73 -0.67 8.93 -3.98
C GLN A 73 -0.57 7.55 -4.62
N SER A 74 -0.91 6.49 -3.88
CA SER A 74 -0.89 5.12 -4.41
C SER A 74 -1.84 4.97 -5.60
N LYS A 75 -3.02 5.59 -5.56
CA LYS A 75 -3.98 5.60 -6.67
C LYS A 75 -3.42 6.31 -7.91
N LYS A 76 -2.84 7.51 -7.75
CA LYS A 76 -2.18 8.25 -8.84
C LYS A 76 -1.10 7.43 -9.52
N VAL A 77 -0.27 6.74 -8.75
CA VAL A 77 0.76 5.87 -9.32
C VAL A 77 0.11 4.72 -10.08
N HIS A 78 -0.85 4.02 -9.48
CA HIS A 78 -1.56 2.92 -10.14
C HIS A 78 -2.20 3.32 -11.48
N GLU A 79 -2.88 4.47 -11.52
CA GLU A 79 -3.49 5.02 -12.74
C GLU A 79 -2.47 5.31 -13.84
N ARG A 80 -1.28 5.84 -13.49
CA ARG A 80 -0.18 6.04 -14.45
C ARG A 80 0.29 4.73 -15.07
N TYR A 81 0.43 3.68 -14.25
CA TYR A 81 0.82 2.35 -14.73
C TYR A 81 -0.25 1.74 -15.65
N LEU A 82 -1.54 1.90 -15.32
CA LEU A 82 -2.64 1.47 -16.20
C LEU A 82 -2.64 2.23 -17.53
N ALA A 83 -2.47 3.55 -17.51
CA ALA A 83 -2.40 4.38 -18.71
C ALA A 83 -1.21 4.01 -19.61
N ALA A 84 -0.06 3.67 -19.01
CA ALA A 84 1.12 3.19 -19.71
C ALA A 84 0.98 1.74 -20.23
N LYS A 85 -0.15 1.07 -19.97
CA LYS A 85 -0.37 -0.38 -20.23
C LYS A 85 0.73 -1.27 -19.63
N GLU A 86 1.39 -0.78 -18.58
CA GLU A 86 2.46 -1.51 -17.94
C GLU A 86 1.89 -2.65 -17.09
N LYS A 87 2.43 -3.86 -17.29
CA LYS A 87 2.06 -5.00 -16.46
C LYS A 87 2.63 -4.80 -15.06
N ILE A 88 1.75 -4.52 -14.10
CA ILE A 88 2.09 -4.53 -12.67
C ILE A 88 2.69 -5.88 -12.32
N ASN A 89 3.91 -5.87 -11.82
CA ASN A 89 4.65 -7.06 -11.46
C ASN A 89 5.52 -6.80 -10.23
N ASN A 90 6.23 -7.82 -9.76
CA ASN A 90 7.10 -7.75 -8.59
C ASN A 90 8.37 -6.89 -8.75
N ARG A 91 8.59 -6.29 -9.93
CA ARG A 91 9.67 -5.33 -10.21
C ARG A 91 9.18 -3.88 -10.20
N THR A 92 7.87 -3.67 -10.15
CA THR A 92 7.27 -2.34 -10.10
C THR A 92 7.00 -1.94 -8.66
N ASN A 93 7.29 -0.69 -8.32
CA ASN A 93 6.91 -0.09 -7.03
C ASN A 93 5.39 0.21 -6.96
N SER A 94 4.61 -0.11 -7.99
CA SER A 94 3.16 0.08 -7.98
C SER A 94 2.47 -0.94 -7.09
N THR A 95 1.40 -0.52 -6.41
CA THR A 95 0.54 -1.42 -5.63
C THR A 95 -0.94 -1.05 -5.76
N ASN A 96 -1.79 -2.06 -5.71
CA ASN A 96 -3.23 -1.91 -5.56
C ASN A 96 -3.69 -2.03 -4.09
N PHE A 97 -2.76 -1.94 -3.13
CA PHE A 97 -3.05 -2.06 -1.70
C PHE A 97 -4.09 -1.03 -1.21
N TYR A 98 -4.12 0.16 -1.81
CA TYR A 98 -5.14 1.18 -1.50
C TYR A 98 -6.57 0.70 -1.78
N ILE A 99 -6.79 -0.18 -2.77
CA ILE A 99 -8.12 -0.74 -3.08
C ILE A 99 -8.63 -1.57 -1.90
N ILE A 100 -7.74 -2.31 -1.24
CA ILE A 100 -8.08 -3.10 -0.04
C ILE A 100 -8.51 -2.15 1.08
N LEU A 101 -7.80 -1.03 1.28
CA LEU A 101 -8.15 -0.03 2.29
C LEU A 101 -9.48 0.68 1.99
N GLU A 102 -9.73 1.06 0.74
CA GLU A 102 -11.01 1.65 0.32
C GLU A 102 -12.17 0.69 0.58
N LYS A 103 -12.01 -0.60 0.27
CA LYS A 103 -13.01 -1.64 0.58
C LYS A 103 -13.22 -1.84 2.07
N PHE A 104 -12.15 -1.81 2.87
CA PHE A 104 -12.30 -1.85 4.32
C PHE A 104 -13.11 -0.66 4.81
N LYS A 105 -12.80 0.56 4.35
CA LYS A 105 -13.56 1.77 4.73
C LYS A 105 -15.03 1.65 4.34
N GLU A 106 -15.33 1.17 3.14
CA GLU A 106 -16.70 0.90 2.71
C GLU A 106 -17.42 -0.11 3.61
N ILE A 107 -16.75 -1.21 3.95
CA ILE A 107 -17.27 -2.26 4.84
C ILE A 107 -17.50 -1.69 6.25
N PHE A 108 -16.49 -1.08 6.87
CA PHE A 108 -16.61 -0.52 8.22
C PHE A 108 -17.72 0.53 8.29
N ASN A 109 -17.82 1.42 7.30
CA ASN A 109 -18.92 2.39 7.24
C ASN A 109 -20.31 1.73 7.11
N LYS A 110 -20.39 0.57 6.44
CA LYS A 110 -21.63 -0.22 6.34
C LYS A 110 -22.00 -0.95 7.63
N TYR A 111 -21.02 -1.26 8.48
CA TYR A 111 -21.21 -2.02 9.72
C TYR A 111 -21.21 -1.13 10.99
N GLU A 112 -20.68 0.09 10.96
CA GLU A 112 -20.76 1.07 12.07
C GLU A 112 -22.09 1.85 12.12
N PHE A 113 -23.08 1.47 11.30
CA PHE A 113 -24.47 1.90 11.47
C PHE A 113 -25.42 0.71 11.25
N LYS A 114 -25.45 -0.21 12.23
CA LYS A 114 -26.63 -1.02 12.57
C LYS A 114 -26.64 -1.31 14.06
#